data_AF-A0A6P0IBR0-F1
#
_entry.id   AF-A0A6P0IBR0-F1
#
_cell.length_a   1.000
_cell.length_b   1.000
_cell.length_c   1.000
_cell.angle_alpha   90.00
_cell.angle_beta   90.00
_cell.angle_gamma   90.00
#
_symmetry.space_group_name_H-M   'P 1'
#
loop_
_entity.id
_entity.type
_entity.pdbx_description
1 polymer ?
#
loop_
_entity_poly.entity_id
_entity_poly.type
_entity_poly.pdbx_seq_one_letter_code
_entity_poly.pdbx_strand_id
1 'polypeptide(L)'
;MLVNLPYNQTHSNIGSFYDDSGDKQQALEKYQQALTLQRAVGDPKGEAVTLSNIGAVHSTLGKNQQALEKYQQALTLQRAVGDRNREAVTLGNIAYLERSRGNLQAALTPIEDSITIIEDLRTKASVSPELRQTYFLTVQGSYQFYIDLLMALHQQNPSQGYDKQAFNISERSRARTLLELLTEANANIKEGVDPQLLAQEKSLQGKLDAIEKQRLYIYNNPNSKNEENSYR
;
A
#
# COMPACT_ATOMS: atom_id res chain seq x y z
N MET A 1 -8.76 30.03 12.29
CA MET A 1 -9.09 29.07 13.37
C MET A 1 -8.88 27.67 12.82
N LEU A 2 -7.77 27.04 13.19
CA LEU A 2 -7.46 25.67 12.82
C LEU A 2 -8.13 24.76 13.85
N VAL A 3 -9.20 24.10 13.44
CA VAL A 3 -9.90 23.11 14.26
C VAL A 3 -9.02 21.85 14.27
N ASN A 4 -8.24 21.72 15.34
CA ASN A 4 -7.48 20.53 15.69
C ASN A 4 -8.48 19.45 16.14
N LEU A 5 -8.83 18.53 15.24
CA LEU A 5 -9.63 17.34 15.52
C LEU A 5 -8.74 16.09 15.35
N PRO A 6 -9.03 14.99 16.07
CA PRO A 6 -8.04 14.19 16.77
C PRO A 6 -7.22 13.29 15.83
N TYR A 7 -5.97 13.70 15.56
CA TYR A 7 -4.99 13.04 14.69
C TYR A 7 -4.46 11.68 15.18
N ASN A 8 -5.04 11.09 16.24
CA ASN A 8 -4.34 10.08 17.05
C ASN A 8 -5.10 8.77 17.34
N GLN A 9 -6.21 8.47 16.66
CA GLN A 9 -6.94 7.21 16.91
C GLN A 9 -6.78 6.13 15.84
N THR A 10 -6.41 6.48 14.60
CA THR A 10 -6.27 5.49 13.50
C THR A 10 -4.86 4.95 13.31
N HIS A 11 -3.83 5.59 13.89
CA HIS A 11 -2.46 5.05 13.90
C HIS A 11 -2.33 3.79 14.76
N SER A 12 -3.32 3.50 15.61
CA SER A 12 -3.26 2.43 16.61
C SER A 12 -3.48 1.01 16.07
N ASN A 13 -3.95 0.81 14.83
CA ASN A 13 -4.34 -0.54 14.39
C ASN A 13 -3.27 -1.33 13.63
N ILE A 14 -2.13 -0.71 13.26
CA ILE A 14 -1.07 -1.42 12.51
C ILE A 14 0.25 -1.51 13.29
N GLY A 15 0.47 -0.65 14.30
CA GLY A 15 1.69 -0.62 15.09
C GLY A 15 1.55 -0.84 16.61
N SER A 16 0.33 -0.84 17.17
CA SER A 16 0.14 -0.91 18.63
C SER A 16 -0.37 -2.27 19.08
N PHE A 17 0.54 -3.23 19.25
CA PHE A 17 0.21 -4.40 20.07
C PHE A 17 1.22 -4.74 21.17
N TYR A 18 2.27 -3.93 21.35
CA TYR A 18 3.20 -4.13 22.45
C TYR A 18 3.70 -2.78 22.91
N ASP A 19 3.13 -2.23 23.98
CA ASP A 19 3.52 -0.92 24.53
C ASP A 19 4.69 -1.05 25.53
N ASP A 20 4.90 -2.24 26.09
CA ASP A 20 6.01 -2.51 27.01
C ASP A 20 7.24 -3.11 26.30
N SER A 21 8.42 -2.55 26.60
CA SER A 21 9.69 -3.01 25.99
C SER A 21 10.03 -4.47 26.32
N GLY A 22 9.57 -4.97 27.47
CA GLY A 22 9.69 -6.38 27.85
C GLY A 22 8.90 -7.29 26.93
N ASP A 23 7.67 -6.90 26.60
CA ASP A 23 6.79 -7.68 25.73
C ASP A 23 7.29 -7.70 24.28
N LYS A 24 7.88 -6.60 23.80
CA LYS A 24 8.50 -6.51 22.47
C LYS A 24 9.65 -7.51 22.31
N GLN A 25 10.48 -7.67 23.34
CA GLN A 25 11.62 -8.59 23.28
C GLN A 25 11.16 -10.05 23.31
N GLN A 26 10.15 -10.38 24.14
CA GLN A 26 9.51 -11.70 24.13
C GLN A 26 8.83 -12.00 22.78
N ALA A 27 8.16 -11.02 22.18
CA ALA A 27 7.56 -11.16 20.86
C ALA A 27 8.61 -11.47 19.79
N LEU A 28 9.79 -10.81 19.82
CA LEU A 28 10.89 -11.13 18.91
C LEU A 28 11.36 -12.58 19.05
N GLU A 29 11.49 -13.10 20.28
CA GLU A 29 11.88 -14.50 20.50
C GLU A 29 10.86 -15.47 19.90
N LYS A 30 9.56 -15.23 20.11
CA LYS A 30 8.48 -16.04 19.53
C LYS A 30 8.48 -15.97 18.02
N TYR A 31 8.63 -14.78 17.43
CA TYR A 31 8.70 -14.64 15.98
C TYR A 31 9.97 -15.29 15.41
N GLN A 32 11.10 -15.24 16.09
CA GLN A 32 12.33 -15.89 15.62
C GLN A 32 12.20 -17.42 15.64
N GLN A 33 11.50 -17.99 16.62
CA GLN A 33 11.16 -19.42 16.65
C GLN A 33 10.20 -19.78 15.51
N ALA A 34 9.13 -18.99 15.31
CA ALA A 34 8.19 -19.18 14.21
C ALA A 34 8.88 -19.10 12.84
N LEU A 35 9.82 -18.17 12.67
CA LEU A 35 10.59 -18.00 11.44
C LEU A 35 11.40 -19.26 11.11
N THR A 36 12.06 -19.85 12.11
CA THR A 36 12.79 -21.11 11.95
C THR A 36 11.86 -22.25 11.54
N LEU A 37 10.67 -22.34 12.16
CA LEU A 37 9.69 -23.38 11.84
C LEU A 37 9.14 -23.22 10.42
N GLN A 38 8.74 -22.01 10.03
CA GLN A 38 8.21 -21.72 8.68
C GLN A 38 9.22 -22.06 7.58
N ARG A 39 10.50 -21.76 7.81
CA ARG A 39 11.59 -22.18 6.91
C ARG A 39 11.74 -23.70 6.86
N ALA A 40 11.70 -24.36 8.00
CA ALA A 40 11.86 -25.81 8.09
C ALA A 40 10.73 -26.57 7.37
N VAL A 41 9.50 -26.05 7.41
CA VAL A 41 8.34 -26.65 6.72
C VAL A 41 8.17 -26.15 5.29
N GLY A 42 8.99 -25.22 4.81
CA GLY A 42 8.90 -24.66 3.46
C GLY A 42 7.64 -23.83 3.22
N ASP A 43 7.20 -23.04 4.21
CA ASP A 43 6.06 -22.13 4.09
C ASP A 43 6.52 -20.67 3.81
N PRO A 44 6.67 -20.28 2.53
CA PRO A 44 7.13 -18.94 2.18
C PRO A 44 6.12 -17.85 2.55
N LYS A 45 4.83 -18.17 2.62
CA LYS A 45 3.80 -17.21 3.02
C LYS A 45 3.89 -16.95 4.52
N GLY A 46 3.98 -17.99 5.33
CA GLY A 46 4.22 -17.88 6.77
C GLY A 46 5.54 -17.15 7.07
N GLU A 47 6.62 -17.51 6.38
CA GLU A 47 7.92 -16.85 6.51
C GLU A 47 7.81 -15.34 6.29
N ALA A 48 7.16 -14.93 5.20
CA ALA A 48 6.99 -13.52 4.87
C ALA A 48 6.20 -12.74 5.93
N VAL A 49 5.13 -13.34 6.48
CA VAL A 49 4.34 -12.76 7.57
C VAL A 49 5.19 -12.52 8.80
N THR A 50 5.95 -13.53 9.21
CA THR A 50 6.80 -13.43 10.40
C THR A 50 7.92 -12.42 10.22
N LEU A 51 8.55 -12.37 9.05
CA LEU A 51 9.56 -11.35 8.75
C LEU A 51 8.98 -9.93 8.83
N SER A 52 7.77 -9.71 8.31
CA SER A 52 7.11 -8.40 8.42
C SER A 52 6.81 -8.05 9.88
N ASN A 53 6.38 -9.02 10.70
CA ASN A 53 6.12 -8.80 12.13
C ASN A 53 7.40 -8.49 12.91
N ILE A 54 8.51 -9.20 12.62
CA ILE A 54 9.82 -8.90 13.21
C ILE A 54 10.26 -7.48 12.81
N GLY A 55 10.04 -7.08 11.55
CA GLY A 55 10.31 -5.73 11.07
C GLY A 55 9.53 -4.68 11.85
N ALA A 56 8.23 -4.92 12.10
CA ALA A 56 7.38 -4.04 12.91
C ALA A 56 7.91 -3.91 14.34
N VAL A 57 8.25 -5.01 15.00
CA VAL A 57 8.80 -4.95 16.36
C VAL A 57 10.13 -4.18 16.39
N HIS A 58 11.04 -4.41 15.44
CA HIS A 58 12.26 -3.61 15.34
C HIS A 58 11.99 -2.12 15.13
N SER A 59 11.00 -1.77 14.29
CA SER A 59 10.59 -0.38 14.08
C SER A 59 10.09 0.26 15.39
N THR A 60 9.27 -0.45 16.16
CA THR A 60 8.77 0.05 17.47
C THR A 60 9.86 0.16 18.55
N LEU A 61 10.99 -0.52 18.37
CA LEU A 61 12.17 -0.46 19.23
C LEU A 61 13.19 0.58 18.74
N GLY A 62 12.90 1.33 17.68
CA GLY A 62 13.84 2.29 17.05
C GLY A 62 15.01 1.63 16.32
N LYS A 63 14.98 0.30 16.13
CA LYS A 63 16.00 -0.50 15.44
C LYS A 63 15.79 -0.43 13.93
N ASN A 64 15.85 0.78 13.38
CA ASN A 64 15.36 1.10 12.03
C ASN A 64 16.03 0.29 10.92
N GLN A 65 17.35 0.11 10.96
CA GLN A 65 18.06 -0.66 9.94
C GLN A 65 17.63 -2.14 9.93
N GLN A 66 17.47 -2.74 11.11
CA GLN A 66 17.00 -4.12 11.25
C GLN A 66 15.54 -4.26 10.81
N ALA A 67 14.71 -3.25 11.08
CA ALA A 67 13.33 -3.21 10.60
C ALA A 67 13.27 -3.23 9.06
N LEU A 68 14.05 -2.37 8.41
CA LEU A 68 14.09 -2.25 6.96
C LEU A 68 14.55 -3.56 6.30
N GLU A 69 15.61 -4.19 6.82
CA GLU A 69 16.10 -5.48 6.31
C GLU A 69 15.02 -6.57 6.37
N LYS A 70 14.26 -6.62 7.45
CA LYS A 70 13.19 -7.61 7.64
C LYS A 70 11.98 -7.34 6.75
N TYR A 71 11.59 -6.07 6.60
CA TYR A 71 10.57 -5.70 5.63
C TYR A 71 10.99 -6.02 4.19
N GLN A 72 12.24 -5.80 3.80
CA GLN A 72 12.72 -6.11 2.45
C GLN A 72 12.73 -7.62 2.16
N GLN A 73 13.08 -8.45 3.15
CA GLN A 73 12.99 -9.91 3.04
C GLN A 73 11.53 -10.35 2.91
N ALA A 74 10.62 -9.80 3.74
CA ALA A 74 9.19 -10.07 3.65
C ALA A 74 8.61 -9.69 2.28
N LEU A 75 8.96 -8.51 1.77
CA LEU A 75 8.48 -7.98 0.50
C LEU A 75 8.88 -8.87 -0.68
N THR A 76 10.11 -9.39 -0.65
CA THR A 76 10.60 -10.32 -1.68
C THR A 76 9.76 -11.59 -1.73
N LEU A 77 9.47 -12.18 -0.57
CA LEU A 77 8.65 -13.39 -0.48
C LEU A 77 7.18 -13.13 -0.81
N GLN A 78 6.60 -12.04 -0.33
CA GLN A 78 5.21 -11.64 -0.63
C GLN A 78 4.99 -11.51 -2.14
N ARG A 79 5.93 -10.87 -2.86
CA ARG A 79 5.90 -10.77 -4.32
C ARG A 79 6.01 -12.14 -4.98
N ALA A 80 6.92 -12.99 -4.51
CA ALA A 80 7.10 -14.33 -5.05
C ALA A 80 5.86 -15.22 -4.90
N VAL A 81 5.12 -15.10 -3.80
CA VAL A 81 3.89 -15.88 -3.55
C VAL A 81 2.61 -15.17 -3.98
N GLY A 82 2.72 -13.96 -4.55
CA GLY A 82 1.57 -13.16 -5.00
C GLY A 82 0.67 -12.63 -3.87
N ASP A 83 1.16 -12.48 -2.63
CA ASP A 83 0.39 -11.92 -1.51
C ASP A 83 0.38 -10.39 -1.57
N ARG A 84 -0.44 -9.87 -2.49
CA ARG A 84 -0.58 -8.43 -2.76
C ARG A 84 -1.09 -7.64 -1.56
N ASN A 85 -1.97 -8.23 -0.75
CA ASN A 85 -2.48 -7.58 0.47
C ASN A 85 -1.33 -7.25 1.42
N ARG A 86 -0.48 -8.24 1.69
CA ARG A 86 0.66 -8.06 2.60
C ARG A 86 1.76 -7.21 1.99
N GLU A 87 1.97 -7.30 0.68
CA GLU A 87 2.88 -6.42 -0.04
C GLU A 87 2.54 -4.95 0.20
N ALA A 88 1.26 -4.57 0.06
CA ALA A 88 0.81 -3.20 0.30
C ALA A 88 1.08 -2.74 1.75
N VAL A 89 0.80 -3.60 2.73
CA VAL A 89 1.04 -3.29 4.15
C VAL A 89 2.53 -3.10 4.43
N THR A 90 3.38 -4.02 3.96
CA THR A 90 4.83 -3.93 4.16
C THR A 90 5.43 -2.70 3.49
N LEU A 91 4.97 -2.32 2.29
CA LEU A 91 5.38 -1.07 1.63
C LEU A 91 4.98 0.18 2.42
N GLY A 92 3.77 0.22 2.99
CA GLY A 92 3.33 1.30 3.87
C GLY A 92 4.20 1.42 5.13
N ASN A 93 4.59 0.28 5.72
CA ASN A 93 5.49 0.26 6.86
C ASN A 93 6.90 0.76 6.51
N ILE A 94 7.41 0.43 5.32
CA ILE A 94 8.69 0.97 4.82
C ILE A 94 8.59 2.48 4.65
N ALA A 95 7.50 3.00 4.04
CA ALA A 95 7.29 4.43 3.88
C ALA A 95 7.29 5.16 5.23
N TYR A 96 6.57 4.62 6.22
CA TYR A 96 6.54 5.18 7.57
C TYR A 96 7.92 5.18 8.22
N LEU A 97 8.66 4.08 8.10
CA LEU A 97 10.01 3.96 8.63
C LEU A 97 10.98 4.94 7.98
N GLU A 98 10.93 5.12 6.67
CA GLU A 98 11.77 6.11 5.98
C GLU A 98 11.40 7.54 6.38
N ARG A 99 10.11 7.86 6.52
CA ARG A 99 9.67 9.16 7.05
C ARG A 99 10.18 9.40 8.46
N SER A 100 10.10 8.41 9.36
CA SER A 100 10.55 8.55 10.75
C SER A 100 12.07 8.72 10.88
N ARG A 101 12.82 8.23 9.89
CA ARG A 101 14.28 8.47 9.74
C ARG A 101 14.62 9.84 9.15
N GLY A 102 13.61 10.63 8.75
CA GLY A 102 13.80 11.91 8.03
C GLY A 102 14.06 11.75 6.53
N ASN A 103 14.05 10.52 6.00
CA ASN A 103 14.28 10.23 4.59
C ASN A 103 13.00 10.41 3.78
N LEU A 104 12.47 11.64 3.74
CA LEU A 104 11.16 11.92 3.15
C LEU A 104 11.05 11.48 1.69
N GLN A 105 12.11 11.68 0.89
CA GLN A 105 12.12 11.27 -0.51
C GLN A 105 12.05 9.75 -0.67
N ALA A 106 12.73 9.00 0.19
CA ALA A 106 12.75 7.53 0.15
C ALA A 106 11.39 6.92 0.55
N ALA A 107 10.56 7.67 1.27
CA ALA A 107 9.23 7.25 1.66
C ALA A 107 8.18 7.37 0.54
N LEU A 108 8.43 8.14 -0.53
CA LEU A 108 7.46 8.39 -1.61
C LEU A 108 7.10 7.12 -2.40
N THR A 109 8.10 6.44 -2.96
CA THR A 109 7.85 5.27 -3.80
C THR A 109 7.14 4.15 -3.04
N PRO A 110 7.54 3.78 -1.80
CA PRO A 110 6.83 2.74 -1.06
C PRO A 110 5.38 3.11 -0.74
N ILE A 111 5.05 4.36 -0.41
CA ILE A 111 3.64 4.74 -0.19
C ILE A 111 2.83 4.78 -1.49
N GLU A 112 3.42 5.25 -2.59
CA GLU A 112 2.78 5.25 -3.91
C GLU A 112 2.46 3.81 -4.38
N ASP A 113 3.42 2.90 -4.24
CA ASP A 113 3.23 1.49 -4.55
C ASP A 113 2.15 0.88 -3.64
N SER A 114 2.21 1.13 -2.32
CA SER A 114 1.19 0.66 -1.37
C SER A 114 -0.22 1.08 -1.77
N ILE A 115 -0.43 2.38 -2.04
CA ILE A 115 -1.73 2.92 -2.48
C ILE A 115 -2.16 2.26 -3.79
N THR A 116 -1.26 2.10 -4.75
CA THR A 116 -1.57 1.48 -6.04
C THR A 116 -2.08 0.06 -5.87
N ILE A 117 -1.46 -0.73 -4.99
CA ILE A 117 -1.90 -2.11 -4.72
C ILE A 117 -3.26 -2.13 -4.04
N ILE A 118 -3.47 -1.27 -3.04
CA ILE A 118 -4.74 -1.20 -2.31
C ILE A 118 -5.88 -0.85 -3.27
N GLU A 119 -5.64 0.10 -4.17
CA GLU A 119 -6.61 0.53 -5.18
C GLU A 119 -6.96 -0.60 -6.16
N ASP A 120 -5.97 -1.38 -6.57
CA ASP A 120 -6.13 -2.54 -7.46
C ASP A 120 -6.91 -3.70 -6.80
N LEU A 121 -6.59 -4.02 -5.55
CA LEU A 121 -7.30 -5.05 -4.80
C LEU A 121 -8.79 -4.71 -4.63
N ARG A 122 -9.09 -3.42 -4.48
CA ARG A 122 -10.45 -2.92 -4.32
C ARG A 122 -11.26 -2.95 -5.62
N THR A 123 -10.66 -2.72 -6.78
CA THR A 123 -11.37 -2.80 -8.07
C THR A 123 -11.64 -4.25 -8.49
N LYS A 124 -10.77 -5.18 -8.09
CA LYS A 124 -10.87 -6.61 -8.43
C LYS A 124 -11.73 -7.44 -7.47
N ALA A 125 -11.84 -7.05 -6.20
CA ALA A 125 -12.66 -7.78 -5.24
C ALA A 125 -14.15 -7.38 -5.35
N SER A 126 -15.05 -8.38 -5.41
CA SER A 126 -16.44 -8.20 -4.98
C SER A 126 -16.44 -7.99 -3.47
N VAL A 127 -16.12 -6.76 -3.04
CA VAL A 127 -15.82 -6.45 -1.63
C VAL A 127 -17.07 -6.72 -0.79
N SER A 128 -16.99 -7.74 0.09
CA SER A 128 -18.02 -7.94 1.11
C SER A 128 -18.11 -6.66 1.97
N PRO A 129 -19.30 -6.29 2.47
CA PRO A 129 -19.46 -5.07 3.26
C PRO A 129 -18.45 -4.92 4.40
N GLU A 130 -18.05 -6.02 5.02
CA GLU A 130 -17.11 -6.06 6.16
C GLU A 130 -15.67 -5.75 5.73
N LEU A 131 -15.20 -6.32 4.61
CA LEU A 131 -13.89 -6.01 4.06
C LEU A 131 -13.84 -4.54 3.59
N ARG A 132 -14.95 -3.98 3.10
CA ARG A 132 -15.03 -2.60 2.60
C ARG A 132 -14.65 -1.59 3.67
N GLN A 133 -15.14 -1.75 4.90
CA GLN A 133 -14.84 -0.83 6.00
C GLN A 133 -13.36 -0.85 6.41
N THR A 134 -12.75 -2.04 6.49
CA THR A 134 -11.32 -2.18 6.81
C THR A 134 -10.44 -1.63 5.68
N TYR A 135 -10.82 -1.86 4.43
CA TYR A 135 -10.16 -1.25 3.27
C TYR A 135 -10.29 0.28 3.30
N PHE A 136 -11.48 0.81 3.58
CA PHE A 136 -11.75 2.25 3.65
C PHE A 136 -10.81 2.96 4.64
N LEU A 137 -10.72 2.46 5.88
CA LEU A 137 -9.87 3.05 6.91
C LEU A 137 -8.38 2.99 6.54
N THR A 138 -7.96 1.88 5.92
CA THR A 138 -6.57 1.70 5.46
C THR A 138 -6.25 2.67 4.33
N VAL A 139 -7.13 2.77 3.33
CA VAL A 139 -7.02 3.68 2.18
C VAL A 139 -6.92 5.13 2.63
N GLN A 140 -7.83 5.56 3.50
CA GLN A 140 -7.85 6.93 4.01
C GLN A 140 -6.55 7.26 4.76
N GLY A 141 -6.07 6.34 5.60
CA GLY A 141 -4.79 6.47 6.30
C GLY A 141 -3.60 6.61 5.34
N SER A 142 -3.52 5.76 4.31
CA SER A 142 -2.45 5.81 3.31
C SER A 142 -2.44 7.12 2.52
N TYR A 143 -3.62 7.60 2.09
CA TYR A 143 -3.73 8.89 1.42
C TYR A 143 -3.35 10.05 2.33
N GLN A 144 -3.81 10.05 3.57
CA GLN A 144 -3.47 11.09 4.54
C GLN A 144 -1.96 11.14 4.79
N PHE A 145 -1.34 9.98 5.02
CA PHE A 145 0.10 9.88 5.19
C PHE A 145 0.86 10.41 3.97
N TYR A 146 0.40 10.08 2.76
CA TYR A 146 1.05 10.53 1.53
C TYR A 146 0.94 12.05 1.35
N ILE A 147 -0.22 12.63 1.63
CA ILE A 147 -0.43 14.09 1.62
C ILE A 147 0.50 14.75 2.64
N ASP A 148 0.57 14.25 3.87
CA ASP A 148 1.43 14.78 4.92
C ASP A 148 2.93 14.63 4.59
N LEU A 149 3.31 13.62 3.80
CA LEU A 149 4.64 13.44 3.26
C LEU A 149 4.98 14.48 2.20
N LEU A 150 4.09 14.68 1.23
CA LEU A 150 4.24 15.67 0.19
C LEU A 150 4.28 17.09 0.77
N MET A 151 3.44 17.39 1.77
CA MET A 151 3.47 18.69 2.44
C MET A 151 4.76 18.93 3.23
N ALA A 152 5.31 17.90 3.87
CA ALA A 152 6.62 18.00 4.53
C ALA A 152 7.76 18.24 3.51
N LEU A 153 7.72 17.57 2.36
CA LEU A 153 8.66 17.80 1.26
C LEU A 153 8.50 19.20 0.65
N HIS A 154 7.27 19.70 0.52
CA HIS A 154 7.01 21.06 0.05
C HIS A 154 7.62 22.10 0.98
N GLN A 155 7.53 21.92 2.30
CA GLN A 155 8.17 22.82 3.27
C GLN A 155 9.69 22.89 3.08
N GLN A 156 10.33 21.77 2.73
CA GLN A 156 11.78 21.73 2.47
C GLN A 156 12.13 22.28 1.08
N ASN A 157 11.30 22.02 0.07
CA ASN A 157 11.56 22.34 -1.33
C ASN A 157 10.29 22.90 -2.02
N PRO A 158 9.92 24.16 -1.79
CA PRO A 158 8.65 24.71 -2.27
C PRO A 158 8.50 24.74 -3.80
N SER A 159 9.62 24.82 -4.53
CA SER A 159 9.63 24.91 -5.99
C SER A 159 9.38 23.59 -6.73
N GLN A 160 9.37 22.45 -6.02
CA GLN A 160 9.25 21.11 -6.63
C GLN A 160 7.80 20.69 -6.92
N GLY A 161 6.80 21.54 -6.61
CA GLY A 161 5.39 21.28 -6.94
C GLY A 161 4.71 20.21 -6.08
N TYR A 162 5.28 19.87 -4.92
CA TYR A 162 4.72 18.90 -3.99
C TYR A 162 3.36 19.32 -3.41
N ASP A 163 3.07 20.62 -3.34
CA ASP A 163 1.76 21.19 -3.01
C ASP A 163 0.68 20.77 -4.02
N LYS A 164 0.99 20.87 -5.32
CA LYS A 164 0.08 20.45 -6.39
C LYS A 164 -0.13 18.95 -6.38
N GLN A 165 0.93 18.18 -6.12
CA GLN A 165 0.83 16.73 -5.96
C GLN A 165 -0.07 16.38 -4.77
N ALA A 166 0.15 16.98 -3.60
CA ALA A 166 -0.67 16.77 -2.41
C ALA A 166 -2.14 17.10 -2.66
N PHE A 167 -2.41 18.20 -3.37
CA PHE A 167 -3.76 18.56 -3.80
C PHE A 167 -4.40 17.48 -4.68
N ASN A 168 -3.70 17.00 -5.71
CA ASN A 168 -4.21 15.96 -6.61
C ASN A 168 -4.52 14.66 -5.83
N ILE A 169 -3.67 14.28 -4.88
CA ILE A 169 -3.89 13.10 -4.02
C ILE A 169 -5.10 13.29 -3.11
N SER A 170 -5.27 14.48 -2.53
CA SER A 170 -6.46 14.83 -1.74
C SER A 170 -7.75 14.73 -2.55
N GLU A 171 -7.77 15.26 -3.77
CA GLU A 171 -8.93 15.18 -4.66
C GLU A 171 -9.23 13.74 -5.08
N ARG A 172 -8.20 12.93 -5.36
CA ARG A 172 -8.36 11.50 -5.63
C ARG A 172 -8.99 10.74 -4.45
N SER A 173 -8.52 11.01 -3.24
CA SER A 173 -9.06 10.43 -2.01
C SER A 173 -10.55 10.82 -1.82
N ARG A 174 -10.89 12.10 -1.98
CA ARG A 174 -12.28 12.59 -1.86
C ARG A 174 -13.20 11.99 -2.91
N ALA A 175 -12.77 11.96 -4.17
CA ALA A 175 -13.53 11.34 -5.25
C ALA A 175 -13.83 9.87 -4.92
N ARG A 176 -12.88 9.19 -4.27
CA ARG A 176 -13.08 7.81 -3.87
C ARG A 176 -14.10 7.64 -2.74
N THR A 177 -13.98 8.42 -1.68
CA THR A 177 -14.95 8.43 -0.58
C THR A 177 -16.36 8.73 -1.11
N LEU A 178 -16.49 9.64 -2.07
CA LEU A 178 -17.77 9.94 -2.69
C LEU A 178 -18.36 8.73 -3.44
N LEU A 179 -17.55 8.03 -4.25
CA LEU A 179 -18.01 6.82 -4.95
C LEU A 179 -18.49 5.74 -3.98
N GLU A 180 -17.85 5.62 -2.81
CA GLU A 180 -18.23 4.65 -1.79
C GLU A 180 -19.55 5.02 -1.13
N LEU A 181 -19.73 6.28 -0.74
CA LEU A 181 -21.00 6.79 -0.23
C LEU A 181 -22.15 6.58 -1.23
N LEU A 182 -21.91 6.84 -2.52
CA LEU A 182 -22.89 6.62 -3.57
C LEU A 182 -23.22 5.12 -3.75
N THR A 183 -22.20 4.26 -3.67
CA THR A 183 -22.39 2.80 -3.73
C THR A 183 -23.20 2.30 -2.54
N GLU A 184 -22.93 2.79 -1.33
CA GLU A 184 -23.69 2.45 -0.11
C GLU A 184 -25.14 2.95 -0.18
N ALA A 185 -25.37 4.11 -0.77
CA ALA A 185 -26.71 4.64 -1.01
C ALA A 185 -27.48 3.91 -2.12
N ASN A 186 -26.88 2.91 -2.78
CA ASN A 186 -27.39 2.29 -4.01
C ASN A 186 -27.74 3.33 -5.09
N ALA A 187 -27.02 4.45 -5.13
CA ALA A 187 -27.23 5.48 -6.12
C ALA A 187 -26.84 4.96 -7.50
N ASN A 188 -27.72 5.13 -8.49
CA ASN A 188 -27.42 4.79 -9.87
C ASN A 188 -26.50 5.85 -10.49
N ILE A 189 -25.20 5.72 -10.23
CA ILE A 189 -24.18 6.68 -10.68
C ILE A 189 -24.03 6.79 -12.21
N LYS A 190 -24.69 5.91 -12.97
CA LYS A 190 -24.69 5.91 -14.44
C LYS A 190 -26.01 6.38 -15.02
N GLU A 191 -27.00 6.73 -14.19
CA GLU A 191 -28.27 7.27 -14.64
C GLU A 191 -28.07 8.65 -15.26
N GLY A 192 -28.61 8.86 -16.47
CA GLY A 192 -28.50 10.13 -17.19
C GLY A 192 -27.12 10.43 -17.77
N VAL A 193 -26.14 9.54 -17.63
CA VAL A 193 -24.83 9.68 -18.30
C VAL A 193 -25.02 9.40 -19.80
N ASP A 194 -24.39 10.22 -20.64
CA ASP A 194 -24.41 10.05 -22.10
C ASP A 194 -23.99 8.61 -22.49
N PRO A 195 -24.83 7.87 -23.23
CA PRO A 195 -24.51 6.53 -23.70
C PRO A 195 -23.18 6.43 -24.46
N GLN A 196 -22.76 7.48 -25.16
CA GLN A 196 -21.46 7.52 -25.86
C GLN A 196 -20.30 7.53 -24.88
N LEU A 197 -20.41 8.29 -23.78
CA LEU A 197 -19.39 8.33 -22.72
C LEU A 197 -19.30 6.99 -21.99
N LEU A 198 -20.43 6.32 -21.75
CA LEU A 198 -20.45 4.98 -21.16
C LEU A 198 -19.79 3.94 -22.07
N ALA A 199 -20.02 4.02 -23.38
CA ALA A 199 -19.36 3.14 -24.35
C ALA A 199 -17.85 3.41 -24.41
N GLN A 200 -17.44 4.68 -24.32
CA GLN A 200 -16.04 5.08 -24.30
C GLN A 200 -15.34 4.61 -23.02
N GLU A 201 -15.95 4.77 -21.85
CA GLU A 201 -15.46 4.25 -20.55
C GLU A 201 -15.18 2.75 -20.67
N LYS A 202 -16.17 1.97 -21.16
CA LYS A 202 -16.05 0.52 -21.31
C LYS A 202 -14.92 0.12 -22.27
N SER A 203 -14.75 0.87 -23.37
CA SER A 203 -13.66 0.65 -24.33
C SER A 203 -12.29 0.92 -23.72
N LEU A 204 -12.15 2.03 -22.98
CA LEU A 204 -10.90 2.36 -22.28
C LEU A 204 -10.56 1.32 -21.21
N GLN A 205 -11.56 0.84 -20.47
CA GLN A 205 -11.36 -0.18 -19.46
C GLN A 205 -10.88 -1.50 -20.07
N GLY A 206 -11.47 -1.93 -21.19
CA GLY A 206 -10.97 -3.10 -21.93
C GLY A 206 -9.53 -2.96 -22.43
N LYS A 207 -9.09 -1.75 -22.80
CA LYS A 207 -7.69 -1.49 -23.17
C LYS A 207 -6.75 -1.57 -21.97
N LEU A 208 -7.16 -1.02 -20.81
CA LEU A 208 -6.38 -1.09 -19.57
C LEU A 208 -6.17 -2.54 -19.13
N ASP A 209 -7.23 -3.35 -19.14
CA ASP A 209 -7.15 -4.77 -18.78
C ASP A 209 -6.21 -5.55 -19.70
N ALA A 210 -6.21 -5.23 -21.00
CA ALA A 210 -5.31 -5.84 -21.98
C ALA A 210 -3.83 -5.48 -21.71
N ILE A 211 -3.56 -4.20 -21.41
CA ILE A 211 -2.21 -3.73 -21.06
C ILE A 211 -1.73 -4.40 -19.77
N GLU A 212 -2.59 -4.54 -18.77
CA GLU A 212 -2.22 -5.17 -17.51
C GLU A 212 -1.91 -6.66 -17.68
N LYS A 213 -2.70 -7.39 -18.46
CA LYS A 213 -2.40 -8.79 -18.83
C LYS A 213 -1.04 -8.89 -19.53
N GLN A 214 -0.73 -7.98 -20.45
CA GLN A 214 0.54 -7.95 -21.14
C GLN A 214 1.71 -7.65 -20.18
N ARG A 215 1.53 -6.71 -19.26
CA ARG A 215 2.52 -6.40 -18.21
C ARG A 215 2.81 -7.62 -17.33
N LEU A 216 1.78 -8.34 -16.89
CA LEU A 216 1.92 -9.56 -16.10
C LEU A 216 2.63 -10.67 -16.90
N TYR A 217 2.30 -10.82 -18.18
CA TYR A 217 2.99 -11.76 -19.07
C TYR A 217 4.49 -11.47 -19.19
N ILE A 218 4.87 -10.20 -19.40
CA ILE A 218 6.28 -9.78 -19.51
C ILE A 218 7.02 -9.95 -18.17
N TYR A 219 6.37 -9.61 -17.06
CA TYR A 219 6.96 -9.75 -15.72
C TYR A 219 7.25 -11.21 -15.38
N ASN A 220 6.34 -12.12 -15.75
CA ASN A 220 6.48 -13.56 -15.48
C ASN A 220 7.36 -14.30 -16.51
N ASN A 221 7.67 -13.70 -17.65
CA ASN A 221 8.52 -14.27 -18.70
C ASN A 221 9.66 -13.32 -19.12
N PRO A 222 10.73 -13.18 -18.32
CA PRO A 222 11.79 -12.19 -18.55
C PRO A 222 12.58 -12.37 -19.87
N ASN A 223 12.47 -13.52 -20.55
CA ASN A 223 13.10 -13.77 -21.85
C ASN A 223 12.29 -13.24 -23.05
N SER A 224 11.06 -12.75 -22.87
CA SER A 224 10.20 -12.31 -23.98
C SER A 224 10.63 -10.97 -24.61
N LYS A 225 11.62 -10.26 -24.02
CA LYS A 225 12.16 -9.01 -24.58
C LYS A 225 13.09 -9.20 -25.78
N ASN A 226 13.55 -10.43 -26.04
CA ASN A 226 14.56 -10.70 -27.06
C ASN A 226 13.99 -11.05 -28.45
N GLU A 227 12.67 -11.24 -28.58
CA GLU A 227 12.07 -11.67 -29.85
C GLU A 227 11.63 -10.50 -30.75
N GLU A 228 11.45 -9.28 -30.22
CA GLU A 228 11.06 -8.12 -31.03
C GLU A 228 12.21 -7.47 -31.83
N ASN A 229 13.47 -7.85 -31.60
CA ASN A 229 14.64 -7.31 -32.31
C ASN A 229 15.20 -8.22 -33.41
N SER A 230 14.54 -9.34 -33.75
CA SER A 230 15.03 -10.28 -34.79
C SER A 230 14.45 -10.05 -36.20
N TYR A 231 13.66 -9.00 -36.42
CA TYR A 231 13.03 -8.70 -37.72
C TYR A 231 13.26 -7.27 -38.21
N ARG A 232 14.47 -6.72 -37.99
CA ARG A 232 14.93 -5.50 -38.67
C ARG A 232 16.27 -5.70 -39.33
#